data_AF-A0A844QNA3-F1
#
_entry.id   AF-A0A844QNA3-F1
#
_cell.length_a   1.000
_cell.length_b   1.000
_cell.length_c   1.000
_cell.angle_alpha   90.00
_cell.angle_beta   90.00
_cell.angle_gamma   90.00
#
_symmetry.space_group_name_H-M   'P 1'
#
loop_
_entity.id
_entity.type
_entity.pdbx_description
1 polymer ?
#
loop_
_entity_poly.entity_id
_entity_poly.type
_entity_poly.pdbx_seq_one_letter_code
_entity_poly.pdbx_strand_id
1 'polypeptide(L)'
;MKARTQSAKIKAKRGRPRKDGVLREPNGRAIRSDQNGYKLAVEARARMHRLSVADAADPQASTFIGRLHLAYLAWKKKANHAERTGRKFDVPQPAMSLSTANYYAALTFQEVANDYAKAVLSPGAYYEHRGLGTGDEEAAERWAMTACARRKKAMDIVMECWRNNKGSRVPEALEQIVLRDKQCEDLVGDLRTVLSDLNRHFKG
;
A
#
# COMPACT_ATOMS: atom_id res chain seq x y z
N MET A 1 -50.28 -11.15 11.58
CA MET A 1 -49.04 -10.45 11.16
C MET A 1 -47.85 -11.39 11.29
N LYS A 2 -47.09 -11.67 10.24
CA LYS A 2 -45.88 -12.52 10.34
C LYS A 2 -44.73 -11.75 11.00
N ALA A 3 -44.11 -12.35 12.02
CA ALA A 3 -43.00 -11.76 12.75
C ALA A 3 -41.78 -11.52 11.83
N ARG A 4 -41.21 -10.32 11.86
CA ARG A 4 -39.97 -10.00 11.11
C ARG A 4 -38.83 -10.91 11.56
N THR A 5 -38.12 -11.48 10.59
CA THR A 5 -36.94 -12.34 10.83
C THR A 5 -35.85 -11.58 11.59
N GLN A 6 -35.01 -12.31 12.34
CA GLN A 6 -33.93 -11.72 13.15
C GLN A 6 -32.98 -10.86 12.28
N SER A 7 -32.73 -11.29 11.04
CA SER A 7 -31.95 -10.56 10.03
C SER A 7 -32.59 -9.22 9.64
N ALA A 8 -33.92 -9.18 9.53
CA ALA A 8 -34.67 -7.96 9.27
C ALA A 8 -34.66 -7.01 10.47
N LYS A 9 -34.67 -7.54 11.70
CA LYS A 9 -34.51 -6.75 12.93
C LYS A 9 -33.10 -6.15 13.06
N ILE A 10 -32.06 -6.89 12.68
CA ILE A 10 -30.67 -6.40 12.68
C ILE A 10 -30.45 -5.30 11.63
N LYS A 11 -31.03 -5.43 10.42
CA LYS A 11 -31.02 -4.37 9.41
C LYS A 11 -31.74 -3.10 9.87
N ALA A 12 -32.86 -3.24 10.60
CA ALA A 12 -33.61 -2.12 11.13
C ALA A 12 -32.85 -1.33 12.23
N LYS A 13 -32.00 -1.99 13.03
CA LYS A 13 -31.16 -1.34 14.06
C LYS A 13 -29.98 -0.53 13.50
N ARG A 14 -29.56 -0.75 12.24
CA ARG A 14 -28.33 -0.15 11.67
C ARG A 14 -28.49 1.24 11.04
N GLY A 15 -29.60 1.93 11.29
CA GLY A 15 -29.85 3.26 10.73
C GLY A 15 -30.16 3.25 9.23
N ARG A 16 -30.37 4.43 8.64
CA ARG A 16 -30.75 4.58 7.22
C ARG A 16 -29.69 3.93 6.31
N PRO A 17 -30.07 3.01 5.41
CA PRO A 17 -29.16 2.44 4.43
C PRO A 17 -28.43 3.54 3.65
N ARG A 18 -27.13 3.34 3.42
CA ARG A 18 -26.36 4.24 2.56
C ARG A 18 -26.95 4.16 1.14
N LYS A 19 -27.18 5.31 0.50
CA LYS A 19 -27.54 5.35 -0.91
C LYS A 19 -26.37 4.84 -1.74
N ASP A 20 -26.64 3.88 -2.63
CA ASP A 20 -25.67 3.37 -3.59
C ASP A 20 -25.31 4.44 -4.62
N GLY A 21 -24.06 4.45 -5.07
CA GLY A 21 -23.55 5.40 -6.06
C GLY A 21 -23.20 6.81 -5.54
N VAL A 22 -23.39 7.10 -4.25
CA VAL A 22 -23.03 8.41 -3.66
C VAL A 22 -21.57 8.38 -3.17
N LEU A 23 -20.74 9.21 -3.80
CA LEU A 23 -19.36 9.47 -3.37
C LEU A 23 -19.32 10.05 -1.94
N ARG A 24 -18.35 9.60 -1.14
CA ARG A 24 -18.23 9.95 0.28
C ARG A 24 -16.83 10.44 0.61
N GLU A 25 -16.76 11.35 1.56
CA GLU A 25 -15.52 11.76 2.21
C GLU A 25 -14.95 10.60 3.04
N PRO A 26 -13.64 10.64 3.39
CA PRO A 26 -13.01 9.65 4.28
C PRO A 26 -13.72 9.51 5.63
N ASN A 27 -14.34 10.58 6.14
CA ASN A 27 -15.13 10.60 7.38
C ASN A 27 -16.54 9.96 7.23
N GLY A 28 -16.90 9.47 6.04
CA GLY A 28 -18.18 8.82 5.75
C GLY A 28 -19.33 9.75 5.40
N ARG A 29 -19.14 11.08 5.39
CA ARG A 29 -20.15 12.04 4.92
C ARG A 29 -20.33 11.95 3.41
N ALA A 30 -21.57 12.11 2.95
CA ALA A 30 -21.83 12.22 1.51
C ALA A 30 -21.27 13.54 0.99
N ILE A 31 -20.54 13.49 -0.12
CA ILE A 31 -20.03 14.68 -0.79
C ILE A 31 -21.23 15.40 -1.41
N ARG A 32 -21.41 16.68 -1.04
CA ARG A 32 -22.58 17.47 -1.42
C ARG A 32 -22.32 18.43 -2.58
N SER A 33 -21.06 18.80 -2.84
CA SER A 33 -20.70 19.75 -3.90
C SER A 33 -20.25 19.03 -5.16
N ASP A 34 -20.73 19.54 -6.31
CA ASP A 34 -20.35 19.04 -7.64
C ASP A 34 -18.91 19.44 -8.02
N GLN A 35 -18.39 20.50 -7.39
CA GLN A 35 -17.02 21.01 -7.53
C GLN A 35 -16.12 20.67 -6.32
N ASN A 36 -16.21 19.45 -5.79
CA ASN A 36 -15.25 19.02 -4.77
C ASN A 36 -13.97 18.53 -5.45
N GLY A 37 -12.82 19.16 -5.17
CA GLY A 37 -11.51 18.72 -5.69
C GLY A 37 -11.23 17.25 -5.38
N TYR A 38 -11.75 16.73 -4.26
CA TYR A 38 -11.69 15.30 -3.94
C TYR A 38 -12.49 14.43 -4.92
N LYS A 39 -13.72 14.82 -5.28
CA LYS A 39 -14.55 14.09 -6.26
C LYS A 39 -13.83 14.03 -7.61
N LEU A 40 -13.32 15.17 -8.07
CA LEU A 40 -12.55 15.26 -9.31
C LEU A 40 -11.30 14.37 -9.27
N ALA A 41 -10.56 14.37 -8.17
CA ALA A 41 -9.37 13.54 -8.01
C ALA A 41 -9.70 12.03 -8.04
N VAL A 42 -10.79 11.61 -7.38
CA VAL A 42 -11.25 10.21 -7.40
C VAL A 42 -11.71 9.78 -8.79
N GLU A 43 -12.45 10.63 -9.50
CA GLU A 43 -12.89 10.36 -10.87
C GLU A 43 -11.72 10.34 -11.86
N ALA A 44 -10.77 11.27 -11.72
CA ALA A 44 -9.54 11.26 -12.52
C ALA A 44 -8.73 9.99 -12.29
N ARG A 45 -8.58 9.55 -11.04
CA ARG A 45 -7.91 8.29 -10.67
C ARG A 45 -8.63 7.08 -11.25
N ALA A 46 -9.96 7.04 -11.16
CA ALA A 46 -10.78 5.99 -11.76
C ALA A 46 -10.53 5.89 -13.27
N ARG A 47 -10.48 7.03 -13.96
CA ARG A 47 -10.18 7.11 -15.40
C ARG A 47 -8.75 6.68 -15.73
N MET A 48 -7.76 7.22 -15.01
CA MET A 48 -6.33 6.96 -15.25
C MET A 48 -5.94 5.52 -15.01
N HIS A 49 -6.52 4.87 -13.99
CA HIS A 49 -6.15 3.51 -13.59
C HIS A 49 -7.22 2.46 -13.93
N ARG A 50 -8.25 2.84 -14.68
CA ARG A 50 -9.36 1.96 -15.09
C ARG A 50 -10.00 1.25 -13.90
N LEU A 51 -10.17 1.97 -12.80
CA LEU A 51 -10.79 1.48 -11.56
C LEU A 51 -12.26 1.88 -11.51
N SER A 52 -13.05 1.17 -10.69
CA SER A 52 -14.35 1.69 -10.30
C SER A 52 -14.17 2.96 -9.44
N VAL A 53 -15.15 3.86 -9.47
CA VAL A 53 -15.13 5.08 -8.63
C VAL A 53 -15.05 4.73 -7.14
N ALA A 54 -15.63 3.60 -6.73
CA ALA A 54 -15.56 3.12 -5.37
C ALA A 54 -14.14 2.65 -4.98
N ASP A 55 -13.47 1.91 -5.85
CA ASP A 55 -12.10 1.44 -5.60
C ASP A 55 -11.09 2.59 -5.69
N ALA A 56 -11.33 3.54 -6.60
CA ALA A 56 -10.53 4.74 -6.72
C ALA A 56 -10.66 5.68 -5.52
N ALA A 57 -11.70 5.57 -4.69
CA ALA A 57 -11.84 6.38 -3.48
C ALA A 57 -10.86 5.96 -2.38
N ASP A 58 -10.35 4.72 -2.43
CA ASP A 58 -9.34 4.25 -1.49
C ASP A 58 -8.02 5.04 -1.66
N PRO A 59 -7.43 5.60 -0.59
CA PRO A 59 -6.15 6.28 -0.67
C PRO A 59 -5.03 5.41 -1.27
N GLN A 60 -5.03 4.09 -1.01
CA GLN A 60 -4.04 3.17 -1.58
C GLN A 60 -4.12 3.10 -3.11
N ALA A 61 -5.26 3.43 -3.71
CA ALA A 61 -5.41 3.41 -5.16
C ALA A 61 -4.55 4.47 -5.88
N SER A 62 -4.02 5.47 -5.16
CA SER A 62 -3.19 6.52 -5.74
C SER A 62 -1.82 6.02 -6.18
N THR A 63 -1.27 5.00 -5.52
CA THR A 63 0.06 4.46 -5.83
C THR A 63 -0.03 3.10 -6.51
N PHE A 64 0.98 2.72 -7.27
CA PHE A 64 1.02 1.43 -7.94
C PHE A 64 1.08 0.27 -6.93
N ILE A 65 1.95 0.36 -5.92
CA ILE A 65 2.03 -0.65 -4.85
C ILE A 65 0.72 -0.80 -4.06
N GLY A 66 -0.01 0.30 -3.87
CA GLY A 66 -1.31 0.27 -3.20
C GLY A 66 -2.38 -0.39 -4.06
N ARG A 67 -2.42 -0.14 -5.38
CA ARG A 67 -3.29 -0.88 -6.30
C ARG A 67 -2.99 -2.38 -6.34
N LEU A 68 -1.71 -2.77 -6.31
CA LEU A 68 -1.31 -4.18 -6.20
C LEU A 68 -1.80 -4.81 -4.88
N HIS A 69 -1.76 -4.07 -3.78
CA HIS A 69 -2.28 -4.52 -2.49
C HIS A 69 -3.81 -4.64 -2.49
N LEU A 70 -4.54 -3.70 -3.08
CA LEU A 70 -6.00 -3.77 -3.21
C LEU A 70 -6.42 -5.00 -4.04
N ALA A 71 -5.69 -5.34 -5.11
CA ALA A 71 -5.92 -6.56 -5.88
C ALA A 71 -5.75 -7.82 -5.02
N TYR A 72 -4.73 -7.85 -4.15
CA TYR A 72 -4.54 -8.94 -3.20
C TYR A 72 -5.68 -9.03 -2.18
N LEU A 73 -6.12 -7.91 -1.61
CA LEU A 73 -7.22 -7.90 -0.63
C LEU A 73 -8.54 -8.38 -1.25
N ALA A 74 -8.83 -7.97 -2.48
CA ALA A 74 -10.00 -8.45 -3.22
C ALA A 74 -9.96 -9.96 -3.45
N TRP A 75 -8.79 -10.52 -3.82
CA TRP A 75 -8.58 -11.95 -3.94
C TRP A 75 -8.71 -12.66 -2.58
N LYS A 76 -8.05 -12.16 -1.54
CA LYS A 76 -8.06 -12.76 -0.19
C LYS A 76 -9.45 -12.78 0.42
N LYS A 77 -10.27 -11.75 0.15
CA LYS A 77 -11.69 -11.72 0.56
C LYS A 77 -12.50 -12.86 -0.07
N LYS A 78 -12.28 -13.18 -1.35
CA LYS A 78 -12.92 -14.30 -2.03
C LYS A 78 -12.45 -15.64 -1.46
N ALA A 79 -11.14 -15.78 -1.24
CA ALA A 79 -10.55 -16.97 -0.61
C ALA A 79 -11.15 -17.23 0.79
N ASN A 80 -11.16 -16.21 1.66
CA ASN A 80 -11.72 -16.32 3.01
C ASN A 80 -13.23 -16.63 2.99
N HIS A 81 -13.96 -16.10 2.01
CA HIS A 81 -15.39 -16.41 1.87
C HIS A 81 -15.61 -17.88 1.49
N ALA A 82 -14.79 -18.42 0.59
CA ALA A 82 -14.86 -19.82 0.17
C ALA A 82 -14.54 -20.75 1.34
N GLU A 83 -13.46 -20.48 2.08
CA GLU A 83 -13.09 -21.21 3.30
C GLU A 83 -14.23 -21.24 4.33
N ARG A 84 -14.81 -20.07 4.65
CA ARG A 84 -15.95 -19.97 5.58
C ARG A 84 -17.20 -20.70 5.09
N THR A 85 -17.36 -20.90 3.78
CA THR A 85 -18.51 -21.60 3.20
C THR A 85 -18.23 -23.07 2.88
N GLY A 86 -17.05 -23.59 3.26
CA GLY A 86 -16.63 -24.96 2.97
C GLY A 86 -16.41 -25.22 1.47
N ARG A 87 -16.30 -24.17 0.65
CA ARG A 87 -16.05 -24.27 -0.78
C ARG A 87 -14.55 -24.28 -1.04
N LYS A 88 -14.11 -25.17 -1.91
CA LYS A 88 -12.74 -25.19 -2.40
C LYS A 88 -12.46 -23.90 -3.21
N PHE A 89 -11.31 -23.28 -2.96
CA PHE A 89 -10.86 -22.08 -3.68
C PHE A 89 -9.49 -22.33 -4.30
N ASP A 90 -9.50 -22.84 -5.52
CA ASP A 90 -8.29 -23.21 -6.27
C ASP A 90 -7.77 -22.06 -7.16
N VAL A 91 -8.22 -20.83 -6.91
CA VAL A 91 -7.78 -19.68 -7.71
C VAL A 91 -6.45 -19.17 -7.14
N PRO A 92 -5.33 -19.25 -7.89
CA PRO A 92 -4.05 -18.77 -7.42
C PRO A 92 -4.08 -17.25 -7.16
N GLN A 93 -3.14 -16.78 -6.36
CA GLN A 93 -2.98 -15.34 -6.16
C GLN A 93 -2.70 -14.66 -7.52
N PRO A 94 -3.36 -13.53 -7.84
CA PRO A 94 -3.13 -12.81 -9.09
C PRO A 94 -1.67 -12.38 -9.23
N ALA A 95 -1.12 -12.48 -10.44
CA ALA A 95 0.23 -12.01 -10.74
C ALA A 95 0.41 -10.53 -10.40
N MET A 96 -0.56 -9.70 -10.81
CA MET A 96 -0.67 -8.28 -10.51
C MET A 96 -1.23 -8.01 -9.11
N SER A 97 -0.59 -8.57 -8.08
CA SER A 97 -0.96 -8.31 -6.70
C SER A 97 0.20 -8.43 -5.73
N LEU A 98 0.09 -7.72 -4.60
CA LEU A 98 1.10 -7.70 -3.55
C LEU A 98 0.47 -8.13 -2.22
N SER A 99 1.05 -9.12 -1.55
CA SER A 99 0.56 -9.56 -0.24
C SER A 99 0.61 -8.41 0.77
N THR A 100 -0.23 -8.46 1.81
CA THR A 100 -0.21 -7.43 2.86
C THR A 100 1.15 -7.30 3.53
N ALA A 101 1.87 -8.41 3.75
CA ALA A 101 3.22 -8.38 4.30
C ALA A 101 4.21 -7.66 3.37
N ASN A 102 4.18 -7.96 2.07
CA ASN A 102 5.07 -7.34 1.10
C ASN A 102 4.72 -5.86 0.89
N TYR A 103 3.43 -5.50 0.95
CA TYR A 103 2.98 -4.12 0.91
C TYR A 103 3.58 -3.31 2.07
N TYR A 104 3.48 -3.80 3.30
CA TYR A 104 4.09 -3.11 4.45
C TYR A 104 5.62 -3.06 4.35
N ALA A 105 6.28 -4.12 3.86
CA ALA A 105 7.72 -4.08 3.63
C ALA A 105 8.12 -3.03 2.58
N ALA A 106 7.29 -2.80 1.55
CA ALA A 106 7.52 -1.73 0.58
C ALA A 106 7.44 -0.35 1.23
N LEU A 107 6.42 -0.11 2.08
CA LEU A 107 6.28 1.15 2.82
C LEU A 107 7.47 1.37 3.77
N THR A 108 7.86 0.35 4.53
CA THR A 108 9.03 0.42 5.41
C THR A 108 10.32 0.67 4.63
N PHE A 109 10.46 0.10 3.43
CA PHE A 109 11.60 0.39 2.57
C PHE A 109 11.60 1.84 2.06
N GLN A 110 10.42 2.42 1.74
CA GLN A 110 10.30 3.85 1.40
C GLN A 110 10.74 4.74 2.58
N GLU A 111 10.33 4.41 3.81
CA GLU A 111 10.75 5.11 5.02
C GLU A 111 12.26 5.05 5.20
N VAL A 112 12.85 3.85 5.12
CA VAL A 112 14.31 3.65 5.23
C VAL A 112 15.07 4.41 4.14
N ALA A 113 14.56 4.45 2.91
CA ALA A 113 15.15 5.21 1.82
C ALA A 113 15.08 6.72 2.08
N ASN A 114 13.95 7.21 2.57
CA ASN A 114 13.76 8.63 2.88
C ASN A 114 14.59 9.08 4.08
N ASP A 115 14.68 8.27 5.14
CA ASP A 115 15.51 8.57 6.31
C ASP A 115 16.99 8.62 5.95
N TYR A 116 17.45 7.71 5.08
CA TYR A 116 18.78 7.82 4.50
C TYR A 116 18.97 9.10 3.69
N ALA A 117 18.00 9.45 2.83
CA ALA A 117 18.06 10.66 2.03
C ALA A 117 18.18 11.93 2.91
N LYS A 118 17.40 11.98 4.00
CA LYS A 118 17.50 13.05 5.01
C LYS A 118 18.86 13.08 5.70
N ALA A 119 19.39 11.91 6.09
CA ALA A 119 20.68 11.80 6.77
C ALA A 119 21.85 12.28 5.90
N VAL A 120 21.79 12.07 4.58
CA VAL A 120 22.81 12.56 3.62
C VAL A 120 22.47 13.93 3.02
N LEU A 121 21.44 14.62 3.53
CA LEU A 121 20.97 15.92 3.05
C LEU A 121 20.71 15.94 1.52
N SER A 122 20.16 14.84 0.99
CA SER A 122 19.84 14.71 -0.43
C SER A 122 18.72 15.69 -0.83
N PRO A 123 18.81 16.36 -1.99
CA PRO A 123 17.76 17.25 -2.51
C PRO A 123 16.39 16.58 -2.68
N GLY A 124 16.35 15.24 -2.82
CA GLY A 124 15.14 14.45 -2.95
C GLY A 124 14.53 13.97 -1.62
N ALA A 125 15.12 14.34 -0.48
CA ALA A 125 14.61 13.94 0.83
C ALA A 125 13.27 14.63 1.12
N TYR A 126 12.27 13.83 1.53
CA TYR A 126 10.99 14.33 1.99
C TYR A 126 11.05 14.58 3.49
N TYR A 127 10.99 15.86 3.88
CA TYR A 127 10.88 16.30 5.26
C TYR A 127 9.40 16.51 5.58
N GLU A 128 8.88 15.80 6.58
CA GLU A 128 7.54 16.13 7.08
C GLU A 128 7.53 17.56 7.64
N HIS A 129 6.41 18.26 7.48
CA HIS A 129 6.23 19.62 7.99
C HIS A 129 6.16 19.70 9.54
N ARG A 130 6.40 18.60 10.25
CA ARG A 130 6.52 18.63 11.72
C ARG A 130 7.86 19.23 12.11
N GLY A 131 7.78 20.24 12.98
CA GLY A 131 8.87 21.11 13.41
C GLY A 131 10.19 20.38 13.56
N LEU A 132 11.20 20.90 12.88
CA LEU A 132 12.59 20.52 13.00
C LEU A 132 12.93 20.38 14.49
N GLY A 133 13.26 19.14 14.87
CA GLY A 133 13.76 18.82 16.20
C GLY A 133 14.91 19.76 16.53
N THR A 134 14.71 20.48 17.61
CA THR A 134 15.54 21.58 18.09
C THR A 134 16.85 21.07 18.68
N GLY A 135 17.98 21.44 18.09
CA GLY A 135 19.19 21.85 18.82
C GLY A 135 20.17 20.80 19.35
N ASP A 136 19.89 19.50 19.29
CA ASP A 136 20.84 18.47 19.73
C ASP A 136 21.57 17.85 18.52
N GLU A 137 22.75 18.40 18.22
CA GLU A 137 23.60 17.99 17.09
C GLU A 137 24.11 16.54 17.26
N GLU A 138 24.44 16.12 18.49
CA GLU A 138 24.88 14.74 18.74
C GLU A 138 23.76 13.73 18.53
N ALA A 139 22.53 14.05 18.97
CA ALA A 139 21.39 13.20 18.71
C ALA A 139 21.06 13.10 17.21
N ALA A 140 21.18 14.22 16.49
CA ALA A 140 21.00 14.26 15.04
C ALA A 140 22.06 13.41 14.31
N GLU A 141 23.33 13.49 14.72
CA GLU A 141 24.41 12.70 14.16
C GLU A 141 24.22 11.20 14.43
N ARG A 142 23.88 10.81 15.66
CA ARG A 142 23.58 9.41 16.02
C ARG A 142 22.40 8.85 15.23
N TRP A 143 21.36 9.64 15.04
CA TRP A 143 20.22 9.26 14.21
C TRP A 143 20.65 9.08 12.74
N ALA A 144 21.42 10.01 12.17
CA ALA A 144 21.91 9.94 10.79
C ALA A 144 22.76 8.69 10.55
N MET A 145 23.69 8.37 11.47
CA MET A 145 24.48 7.14 11.42
C MET A 145 23.59 5.88 11.44
N THR A 146 22.55 5.88 12.28
CA THR A 146 21.59 4.78 12.38
C THR A 146 20.78 4.62 11.10
N ALA A 147 20.32 5.71 10.49
CA ALA A 147 19.59 5.71 9.22
C ALA A 147 20.46 5.16 8.08
N CYS A 148 21.72 5.60 7.99
CA CYS A 148 22.70 5.08 7.04
C CYS A 148 22.96 3.58 7.23
N ALA A 149 23.16 3.12 8.47
CA ALA A 149 23.37 1.71 8.76
C ALA A 149 22.12 0.86 8.41
N ARG A 150 20.92 1.35 8.71
CA ARG A 150 19.65 0.68 8.39
C ARG A 150 19.44 0.56 6.88
N ARG A 151 19.72 1.62 6.13
CA ARG A 151 19.67 1.60 4.65
C ARG A 151 20.67 0.64 4.06
N LYS A 152 21.91 0.63 4.57
CA LYS A 152 22.96 -0.31 4.13
C LYS A 152 22.51 -1.76 4.31
N LYS A 153 22.05 -2.13 5.51
CA LYS A 153 21.55 -3.49 5.79
C LYS A 153 20.39 -3.87 4.86
N ALA A 154 19.42 -2.98 4.65
CA ALA A 154 18.33 -3.24 3.72
C ALA A 154 18.84 -3.48 2.28
N MET A 155 19.82 -2.70 1.82
CA MET A 155 20.43 -2.90 0.50
C MET A 155 21.27 -4.18 0.41
N ASP A 156 21.94 -4.59 1.49
CA ASP A 156 22.66 -5.86 1.54
C ASP A 156 21.71 -7.04 1.30
N ILE A 157 20.50 -7.01 1.89
CA ILE A 157 19.43 -8.00 1.63
C ILE A 157 18.98 -7.97 0.17
N VAL A 158 18.82 -6.78 -0.43
CA VAL A 158 18.46 -6.64 -1.85
C VAL A 158 19.53 -7.28 -2.75
N MET A 159 20.80 -7.03 -2.44
CA MET A 159 21.93 -7.57 -3.20
C MET A 159 22.06 -9.09 -3.03
N GLU A 160 21.83 -9.62 -1.83
CA GLU A 160 21.78 -11.06 -1.58
C GLU A 160 20.63 -11.73 -2.35
N CYS A 161 19.44 -11.13 -2.30
CA CYS A 161 18.27 -11.58 -3.06
C CYS A 161 18.56 -11.63 -4.57
N TRP A 162 19.20 -10.60 -5.11
CA TRP A 162 19.61 -10.56 -6.52
C TRP A 162 20.63 -11.66 -6.87
N ARG A 163 21.64 -11.88 -6.02
CA ARG A 163 22.64 -12.94 -6.21
C ARG A 163 22.01 -14.34 -6.23
N ASN A 164 21.01 -14.56 -5.38
CA ASN A 164 20.31 -15.85 -5.28
C ASN A 164 19.31 -16.07 -6.42
N ASN A 165 18.86 -15.00 -7.09
CA ASN A 165 17.90 -15.06 -8.19
C ASN A 165 18.55 -14.56 -9.49
N LYS A 166 19.44 -15.37 -10.06
CA LYS A 166 20.12 -15.04 -11.33
C LYS A 166 19.10 -14.70 -12.43
N GLY A 167 19.29 -13.55 -13.07
CA GLY A 167 18.40 -13.04 -14.12
C GLY A 167 17.23 -12.18 -13.61
N SER A 168 17.03 -12.07 -12.29
CA SER A 168 16.06 -11.15 -11.72
C SER A 168 16.53 -9.70 -11.83
N ARG A 169 15.56 -8.78 -11.94
CA ARG A 169 15.75 -7.33 -11.96
C ARG A 169 15.29 -6.72 -10.62
N VAL A 170 15.55 -7.44 -9.52
CA VAL A 170 15.15 -7.08 -8.15
C VAL A 170 15.51 -5.64 -7.75
N PRO A 171 16.77 -5.16 -7.93
CA PRO A 171 17.11 -3.78 -7.57
C PRO A 171 16.30 -2.76 -8.39
N GLU A 172 16.07 -3.05 -9.66
CA GLU A 172 15.29 -2.20 -10.55
C GLU A 172 13.80 -2.19 -10.18
N ALA A 173 13.25 -3.33 -9.76
CA ALA A 173 11.88 -3.43 -9.30
C ALA A 173 11.63 -2.51 -8.08
N LEU A 174 12.53 -2.48 -7.10
CA LEU A 174 12.44 -1.56 -5.96
C LEU A 174 12.57 -0.10 -6.39
N GLU A 175 13.57 0.22 -7.21
CA GLU A 175 13.81 1.59 -7.67
C GLU A 175 12.60 2.14 -8.45
N GLN A 176 12.14 1.41 -9.48
CA GLN A 176 11.10 1.90 -10.38
C GLN A 176 9.72 1.87 -9.69
N ILE A 177 9.35 0.78 -9.03
CA ILE A 177 8.01 0.62 -8.47
C ILE A 177 7.89 1.26 -7.09
N VAL A 178 8.83 1.03 -6.18
CA VAL A 178 8.68 1.46 -4.79
C VAL A 178 9.14 2.91 -4.59
N LEU A 179 10.27 3.29 -5.16
CA LEU A 179 10.81 4.65 -4.94
C LEU A 179 10.28 5.68 -5.94
N ARG A 180 10.01 5.28 -7.19
CA ARG A 180 9.55 6.18 -8.25
C ARG A 180 8.05 6.06 -8.59
N ASP A 181 7.34 5.14 -7.95
CA ASP A 181 5.91 4.83 -8.21
C ASP A 181 5.58 4.60 -9.70
N LYS A 182 6.53 4.05 -10.47
CA LYS A 182 6.31 3.69 -11.87
C LYS A 182 5.54 2.40 -12.00
N GLN A 183 4.67 2.35 -13.01
CA GLN A 183 3.90 1.17 -13.35
C GLN A 183 4.72 0.26 -14.27
N CYS A 184 5.45 -0.68 -13.66
CA CYS A 184 6.25 -1.69 -14.35
C CYS A 184 5.66 -3.07 -14.06
N GLU A 185 4.70 -3.52 -14.89
CA GLU A 185 3.98 -4.78 -14.66
C GLU A 185 4.91 -6.01 -14.74
N ASP A 186 5.92 -5.94 -15.61
CA ASP A 186 6.96 -6.96 -15.81
C ASP A 186 7.83 -7.17 -14.55
N LEU A 187 8.01 -6.14 -13.74
CA LEU A 187 8.85 -6.17 -12.54
C LEU A 187 8.11 -6.62 -11.27
N VAL A 188 6.79 -6.87 -11.34
CA VAL A 188 5.99 -7.23 -10.16
C VAL A 188 6.43 -8.59 -9.57
N GLY A 189 6.87 -9.53 -10.41
CA GLY A 189 7.40 -10.82 -9.96
C GLY A 189 8.66 -10.64 -9.10
N ASP A 190 9.65 -9.91 -9.64
CA ASP A 190 10.90 -9.60 -8.94
C ASP A 190 10.67 -8.78 -7.67
N LEU A 191 9.73 -7.82 -7.72
CA LEU A 191 9.33 -7.02 -6.57
C LEU A 191 8.82 -7.91 -5.42
N ARG A 192 7.99 -8.92 -5.73
CA ARG A 192 7.46 -9.82 -4.70
C ARG A 192 8.54 -10.65 -4.04
N THR A 193 9.54 -11.10 -4.81
CA THR A 193 10.67 -11.88 -4.30
C THR A 193 11.44 -11.06 -3.27
N VAL A 194 11.91 -9.87 -3.65
CA VAL A 194 12.73 -9.04 -2.75
C VAL A 194 11.98 -8.49 -1.55
N LEU A 195 10.70 -8.13 -1.72
CA LEU A 195 9.89 -7.66 -0.59
C LEU A 195 9.61 -8.78 0.42
N SER A 196 9.61 -10.03 0.00
CA SER A 196 9.46 -11.16 0.93
C SER A 196 10.68 -11.29 1.84
N ASP A 197 11.89 -11.09 1.29
CA ASP A 197 13.14 -11.13 2.05
C ASP A 197 13.28 -9.89 2.95
N LEU A 198 12.96 -8.70 2.43
CA LEU A 198 12.92 -7.45 3.21
C LEU A 198 11.90 -7.53 4.36
N ASN A 199 10.73 -8.12 4.12
CA ASN A 199 9.73 -8.33 5.16
C ASN A 199 10.25 -9.23 6.29
N ARG A 200 11.06 -10.26 5.99
CA ARG A 200 11.71 -11.07 7.03
C ARG A 200 12.75 -10.25 7.79
N HIS A 201 13.56 -9.46 7.08
CA HIS A 201 14.56 -8.58 7.69
C HIS A 201 13.94 -7.53 8.63
N PHE A 202 12.83 -6.90 8.26
CA PHE A 202 12.20 -5.86 9.08
C PHE A 202 11.39 -6.39 10.27
N LYS A 203 11.08 -7.69 10.29
CA LYS A 203 10.36 -8.33 11.41
C LYS A 203 11.27 -8.95 12.46
N GLY A 204 12.53 -9.23 12.11
CA GLY A 204 13.57 -9.69 13.03
C GLY A 204 14.17 -8.53 13.81
#